data_AF-A0A7K3RWI5-F1
#
_entry.id   AF-A0A7K3RWI5-F1
#
_cell.length_a   1.000
_cell.length_b   1.000
_cell.length_c   1.000
_cell.angle_alpha   90.00
_cell.angle_beta   90.00
_cell.angle_gamma   90.00
#
_symmetry.space_group_name_H-M   'P 1'
#
loop_
_entity.id
_entity.type
_entity.pdbx_description
1 polymer ?
#
loop_
_entity_poly.entity_id
_entity_poly.type
_entity_poly.pdbx_seq_one_letter_code
_entity_poly.pdbx_strand_id
1 'polypeptide(L)' 'MTDQTPPRRTPASRSQQRKQMLLRLDPAVHDALARWASDELRSANAQIEFLLRRALAEAGRLPG' A
#
# COMPACT_ATOMS: atom_id res chain seq x y z
N MET A 1 -7.59 14.58 47.32
CA MET A 1 -6.98 15.51 46.36
C MET A 1 -5.72 14.87 45.82
N THR A 2 -5.88 13.95 44.87
CA THR A 2 -4.78 13.47 44.02
C THR A 2 -5.34 13.44 42.60
N ASP A 3 -4.98 14.49 41.87
CA ASP A 3 -5.30 14.70 40.47
C ASP A 3 -4.49 13.68 39.66
N GLN A 4 -5.15 12.65 39.14
CA GLN A 4 -4.54 11.72 38.18
C GLN A 4 -4.82 12.29 36.79
N THR A 5 -3.88 13.07 36.27
CA THR A 5 -3.91 13.58 34.90
C THR A 5 -4.01 12.41 33.93
N PRO A 6 -5.02 12.35 33.04
CA PRO A 6 -5.13 11.25 32.09
C PRO A 6 -4.04 11.37 31.00
N PRO A 7 -3.52 10.26 30.48
CA PRO A 7 -2.48 10.29 29.46
C PRO A 7 -3.02 10.97 28.19
N ARG A 8 -2.27 11.94 27.66
CA ARG A 8 -2.51 12.55 26.34
C ARG A 8 -2.48 11.44 25.29
N ARG A 9 -3.63 11.16 24.68
CA ARG A 9 -3.69 10.35 23.45
C ARG A 9 -2.93 11.11 22.36
N THR A 10 -1.77 10.62 21.98
CA THR A 10 -1.15 10.99 20.70
C THR A 10 -2.14 10.63 19.60
N PRO A 11 -2.50 11.54 18.68
CA PRO A 11 -3.24 11.13 17.49
C PRO A 11 -2.30 10.18 16.75
N ALA A 12 -2.59 8.88 16.82
CA ALA A 12 -1.96 7.91 15.94
C ALA A 12 -2.08 8.51 14.54
N SER A 13 -0.94 8.75 13.88
CA SER A 13 -0.93 9.07 12.45
C SER A 13 -1.95 8.14 11.81
N ARG A 14 -2.88 8.65 11.01
CA ARG A 14 -3.70 7.78 10.15
C ARG A 14 -2.70 7.06 9.26
N SER A 15 -2.17 5.93 9.74
CA SER A 15 -1.43 4.98 8.95
C SER A 15 -2.40 4.69 7.83
N GLN A 16 -2.02 5.11 6.61
CA GLN A 16 -2.80 4.88 5.40
C GLN A 16 -3.20 3.40 5.44
N GLN A 17 -4.45 3.13 5.84
CA GLN A 17 -4.82 1.81 6.32
C GLN A 17 -4.88 0.95 5.08
N ARG A 18 -3.82 0.15 4.86
CA ARG A 18 -3.68 -0.64 3.64
C ARG A 18 -4.79 -1.68 3.65
N LYS A 19 -5.64 -1.64 2.63
CA LYS A 19 -6.71 -2.63 2.45
C LYS A 19 -6.11 -3.90 1.88
N GLN A 20 -6.15 -4.98 2.63
CA GLN A 20 -5.78 -6.30 2.14
C GLN A 20 -6.87 -6.82 1.21
N MET A 21 -6.51 -7.26 0.00
CA MET A 21 -7.43 -7.93 -0.93
C MET A 21 -6.77 -9.18 -1.50
N LEU A 22 -7.59 -10.20 -1.80
CA LEU A 22 -7.15 -11.35 -2.58
C LEU A 22 -7.25 -11.00 -4.06
N LEU A 23 -6.12 -11.03 -4.77
CA LEU A 23 -6.05 -10.80 -6.21
C LEU A 23 -5.87 -12.13 -6.92
N ARG A 24 -6.74 -12.41 -7.90
CA ARG A 24 -6.55 -13.55 -8.81
C ARG A 24 -5.79 -13.06 -10.03
N LEU A 25 -4.62 -13.63 -10.27
CA LEU A 25 -3.78 -13.34 -11.43
C LEU A 25 -3.53 -14.63 -12.20
N ASP A 26 -3.31 -14.48 -13.50
CA ASP A 26 -2.65 -15.52 -14.27
C ASP A 26 -1.25 -15.79 -13.65
N PRO A 27 -0.85 -17.06 -13.42
CA PRO A 27 0.44 -17.39 -12.83
C PRO A 27 1.65 -16.79 -13.58
N ALA A 28 1.61 -16.77 -14.92
CA ALA A 28 2.70 -16.22 -15.72
C ALA A 28 2.82 -14.70 -15.54
N VAL A 29 1.68 -14.00 -15.37
CA VAL A 29 1.67 -12.56 -15.07
C VAL A 29 2.24 -12.30 -13.67
N HIS A 30 1.87 -13.10 -12.68
CA HIS A 30 2.42 -12.99 -11.34
C HIS A 30 3.94 -13.18 -11.34
N ASP A 31 4.44 -14.19 -12.05
CA ASP A 31 5.88 -14.47 -12.14
C ASP A 31 6.65 -13.33 -12.82
N ALA A 32 6.09 -12.76 -13.90
CA ALA A 32 6.69 -11.61 -14.56
C ALA A 32 6.77 -10.39 -13.62
N LEU A 33 5.71 -10.11 -12.86
CA LEU A 33 5.68 -9.04 -11.86
C LEU A 33 6.70 -9.29 -10.73
N ALA A 34 6.83 -10.52 -10.26
CA ALA A 34 7.76 -10.88 -9.19
C ALA A 34 9.24 -10.71 -9.63
N ARG A 35 9.56 -11.09 -10.88
CA ARG A 35 10.89 -10.89 -11.46
C ARG A 35 11.21 -9.40 -11.60
N TRP A 36 10.30 -8.63 -12.19
CA TRP A 36 10.48 -7.18 -12.33
C TRP A 36 10.64 -6.48 -10.97
N ALA A 37 9.84 -6.86 -9.98
CA ALA A 37 9.99 -6.33 -8.63
C ALA A 37 11.39 -6.63 -8.05
N SER A 38 11.90 -7.84 -8.28
CA SER A 38 13.22 -8.28 -7.81
C SER A 38 14.35 -7.49 -8.48
N ASP A 39 14.25 -7.24 -9.78
CA ASP A 39 15.21 -6.43 -10.54
C ASP A 39 15.33 -4.99 -9.99
N GLU A 40 14.24 -4.48 -9.40
CA GLU A 40 14.17 -3.13 -8.83
C GLU A 40 14.30 -3.11 -7.29
N LEU A 41 14.68 -4.24 -6.67
CA LEU A 41 14.81 -4.40 -5.21
C LEU A 41 13.51 -4.04 -4.45
N ARG A 42 12.36 -4.35 -5.05
CA ARG A 42 11.01 -4.15 -4.49
C ARG A 42 10.33 -5.47 -4.16
N SER A 43 9.36 -5.43 -3.25
CA SER A 43 8.42 -6.55 -3.10
C SER A 43 7.41 -6.55 -4.25
N ALA A 44 6.88 -7.72 -4.59
CA ALA A 44 5.83 -7.84 -5.60
C ALA A 44 4.60 -6.96 -5.26
N ASN A 45 4.20 -6.87 -3.99
CA ASN A 45 3.10 -6.03 -3.56
C ASN A 45 3.40 -4.53 -3.76
N ALA A 46 4.62 -4.09 -3.47
CA ALA A 46 5.02 -2.69 -3.71
C ALA A 46 5.04 -2.37 -5.21
N GLN A 47 5.46 -3.33 -6.04
CA GLN A 47 5.43 -3.18 -7.49
C GLN A 47 4.01 -3.08 -8.04
N ILE A 48 3.11 -3.97 -7.60
CA ILE A 48 1.69 -3.94 -7.97
C ILE A 48 1.05 -2.60 -7.58
N GLU A 49 1.28 -2.13 -6.34
CA GLU A 49 0.76 -0.84 -5.87
C GLU A 49 1.27 0.33 -6.72
N PHE A 50 2.57 0.34 -7.06
CA PHE A 50 3.16 1.35 -7.92
C PHE A 50 2.49 1.38 -9.31
N LEU A 51 2.31 0.22 -9.93
CA LEU A 51 1.67 0.11 -11.24
C LEU A 51 0.21 0.55 -11.21
N LEU A 52 -0.54 0.16 -10.18
CA LEU A 52 -1.94 0.57 -10.02
C LEU A 52 -2.06 2.08 -9.84
N ARG A 53 -1.21 2.70 -9.00
CA ARG A 53 -1.20 4.16 -8.81
C ARG A 53 -0.86 4.89 -10.09
N ARG A 54 0.16 4.41 -10.81
CA ARG A 54 0.57 4.97 -12.09
C ARG A 54 -0.57 4.89 -13.11
N ALA A 55 -1.19 3.72 -13.28
CA ALA A 55 -2.31 3.53 -14.20
C ALA A 55 -3.52 4.40 -13.84
N LEU A 56 -3.83 4.55 -12.54
CA LEU A 56 -4.90 5.45 -12.08
C LEU A 56 -4.58 6.91 -12.37
N ALA A 57 -3.33 7.35 -12.17
CA ALA A 57 -2.91 8.71 -12.48
C ALA A 57 -2.96 8.99 -13.99
N GLU A 58 -2.44 8.09 -14.81
CA GLU A 58 -2.50 8.17 -16.28
C GLU A 58 -3.95 8.20 -16.79
N ALA A 59 -4.86 7.48 -16.13
CA ALA A 59 -6.29 7.50 -16.44
C ALA A 59 -7.06 8.71 -15.85
N GLY A 60 -6.41 9.59 -15.08
CA GLY A 60 -7.07 10.71 -14.39
C GLY A 60 -8.05 10.28 -13.29
N ARG A 61 -7.84 9.10 -12.69
CA ARG A 61 -8.72 8.47 -11.68
C ARG A 61 -8.10 8.37 -10.30
N LEU A 62 -6.91 8.91 -10.10
CA LEU A 62 -6.31 8.95 -8.77
C LEU A 62 -7.16 9.90 -7.89
N PRO A 63 -7.55 9.49 -6.65
CA PRO A 63 -8.23 10.40 -5.75
C PRO A 63 -7.32 11.58 -5.43
N GLY A 64 -7.85 12.79 -5.60
CA GLY A 64 -7.19 14.06 -5.25
C GLY A 64 -7.11 14.30 -3.75
#